data_AF-A0A0R1YVJ6-F1
#
_entry.id   AF-A0A0R1YVJ6-F1
#
_cell.length_a   1.000
_cell.length_b   1.000
_cell.length_c   1.000
_cell.angle_alpha   90.00
_cell.angle_beta   90.00
_cell.angle_gamma   90.00
#
_symmetry.space_group_name_H-M   'P 1'
#
loop_
_entity.id
_entity.type
_entity.pdbx_description
1 polymer ?
#
loop_
_entity_poly.entity_id
_entity_poly.type
_entity_poly.pdbx_seq_one_letter_code
_entity_poly.pdbx_strand_id
1 'polypeptide(L)'
;MRLTHKPSQIGLAILLVISGFLLTFTLLLPNSSASTTFSSGDISGPSGYFKSARAQFAFHWKNVKTHQGIQTVLIFGDFQKPQIQTAIPTGNKISANKKTFYSTYRLINSNGKLQPTETSFKIIQLGKNRYQVHIATTGTGRIAKSGGKSYTFTRTKTSPAKTYANAYSKRVLNQRYTKQLNANLEKQYQAAKQKGENIKDPATDPDIQAKVKSTAATATARSIKNIIKAFNY
;
A
#
# COMPACT_ATOMS: atom_id res chain seq x y z
N MET A 1 -12.28 -61.55 4.66
CA MET A 1 -12.94 -60.45 5.39
C MET A 1 -12.07 -59.20 5.25
N ARG A 2 -12.56 -58.15 4.58
CA ARG A 2 -11.80 -56.94 4.23
C ARG A 2 -11.71 -56.00 5.45
N LEU A 3 -10.49 -55.66 5.85
CA LEU A 3 -10.20 -54.59 6.81
C LEU A 3 -10.39 -53.23 6.11
N THR A 4 -11.46 -52.52 6.44
CA THR A 4 -11.70 -51.14 5.99
C THR A 4 -10.96 -50.16 6.92
N HIS A 5 -9.82 -49.65 6.48
CA HIS A 5 -9.21 -48.47 7.09
C HIS A 5 -10.04 -47.22 6.72
N LYS A 6 -10.69 -46.63 7.72
CA LYS A 6 -11.23 -45.26 7.64
C LYS A 6 -10.06 -44.28 7.69
N PRO A 7 -9.89 -43.36 6.72
CA PRO A 7 -8.97 -42.25 6.90
C PRO A 7 -9.54 -41.29 7.95
N SER A 8 -8.76 -41.04 9.00
CA SER A 8 -9.09 -40.05 10.04
C SER A 8 -9.04 -38.65 9.44
N GLN A 9 -10.21 -38.07 9.16
CA GLN A 9 -10.32 -36.64 8.86
C GLN A 9 -10.09 -35.84 10.14
N ILE A 10 -8.90 -35.26 10.28
CA ILE A 10 -8.64 -34.24 11.28
C ILE A 10 -9.35 -32.97 10.82
N GLY A 11 -10.55 -32.73 11.36
CA GLY A 11 -11.34 -31.53 11.11
C GLY A 11 -10.69 -30.30 11.74
N LEU A 12 -10.06 -29.45 10.91
CA LEU A 12 -9.71 -28.09 11.32
C LEU A 12 -10.90 -27.16 11.07
N ALA A 13 -11.64 -26.84 12.14
CA ALA A 13 -12.64 -25.79 12.14
C ALA A 13 -11.97 -24.41 12.04
N ILE A 14 -12.35 -23.60 11.05
CA ILE A 14 -11.99 -22.18 10.97
C ILE A 14 -13.28 -21.40 10.71
N LEU A 15 -13.76 -20.70 11.74
CA LEU A 15 -14.87 -19.75 11.64
C LEU A 15 -14.43 -18.50 10.85
N LEU A 16 -15.23 -18.10 9.86
CA LEU A 16 -15.12 -16.82 9.14
C LEU A 16 -16.45 -16.10 9.23
N VAL A 17 -16.48 -14.98 9.96
CA VAL A 17 -17.60 -14.04 9.97
C VAL A 17 -17.19 -12.80 9.17
N ILE A 18 -17.93 -12.50 8.09
CA ILE A 18 -17.80 -11.25 7.33
C ILE A 18 -19.22 -10.72 7.09
N SER A 19 -19.61 -9.68 7.81
CA SER A 19 -20.77 -8.84 7.47
C SER A 19 -20.33 -7.68 6.56
N GLY A 20 -21.16 -7.42 5.53
CA GLY A 20 -20.87 -6.53 4.41
C GLY A 20 -21.34 -5.09 4.60
N PHE A 21 -20.91 -4.22 3.69
CA PHE A 21 -21.62 -3.00 3.32
C PHE A 21 -21.17 -2.51 1.93
N LEU A 22 -22.13 -2.26 1.03
CA LEU A 22 -21.94 -1.59 -0.25
C LEU A 22 -22.36 -0.13 -0.10
N LEU A 23 -21.55 0.81 -0.62
CA LEU A 23 -21.95 2.20 -0.86
C LEU A 23 -21.46 2.61 -2.24
N THR A 24 -22.40 2.97 -3.11
CA THR A 24 -22.20 3.73 -4.34
C THR A 24 -22.28 5.21 -4.01
N PHE A 25 -21.34 6.01 -4.52
CA PHE A 25 -21.41 7.48 -4.46
C PHE A 25 -21.28 8.02 -5.88
N THR A 26 -22.31 8.71 -6.34
CA THR A 26 -22.27 9.65 -7.47
C THR A 26 -21.62 10.95 -7.00
N LEU A 27 -20.53 11.36 -7.66
CA LEU A 27 -19.85 12.62 -7.39
C LEU A 27 -20.31 13.67 -8.41
N LEU A 28 -21.10 14.65 -7.95
CA LEU A 28 -21.21 15.95 -8.59
C LEU A 28 -19.93 16.76 -8.30
N LEU A 29 -19.26 17.22 -9.35
CA LEU A 29 -18.07 18.09 -9.24
C LEU A 29 -18.50 19.55 -9.36
N PRO A 30 -18.26 20.42 -8.37
CA PRO A 30 -18.30 21.86 -8.61
C PRO A 30 -17.07 22.27 -9.43
N ASN A 31 -17.32 22.95 -10.55
CA ASN A 31 -16.31 23.64 -11.34
C ASN A 31 -15.78 24.86 -10.56
N SER A 32 -14.77 24.66 -9.71
CA SER A 32 -13.93 25.78 -9.26
C SER A 32 -12.73 25.93 -10.21
N SER A 33 -12.49 27.13 -10.71
CA SER A 33 -11.25 27.47 -11.43
C SER A 33 -10.04 27.17 -10.55
N ALA A 34 -9.40 26.02 -10.79
CA ALA A 34 -8.30 25.53 -9.99
C ALA A 34 -7.00 26.26 -10.40
N SER A 35 -6.30 26.83 -9.40
CA SER A 35 -5.06 27.57 -9.58
C SER A 35 -3.98 26.79 -10.34
N THR A 36 -3.19 27.51 -11.13
CA THR A 36 -2.00 26.97 -11.84
C THR A 36 -0.70 27.14 -11.04
N THR A 37 -0.80 27.59 -9.79
CA THR A 37 0.32 27.80 -8.86
C THR A 37 -0.02 27.29 -7.45
N PHE A 38 1.01 27.03 -6.65
CA PHE A 38 0.88 26.81 -5.22
C PHE A 38 0.49 28.10 -4.50
N SER A 39 -0.34 28.00 -3.47
CA SER A 39 -0.66 29.09 -2.56
C SER A 39 0.36 29.16 -1.43
N SER A 40 0.52 30.32 -0.80
CA SER A 40 1.39 30.43 0.39
C SER A 40 0.93 29.51 1.52
N GLY A 41 -0.37 29.22 1.62
CA GLY A 41 -0.93 28.27 2.58
C GLY A 41 -0.54 26.81 2.33
N ASP A 42 -0.04 26.46 1.13
CA ASP A 42 0.49 25.12 0.85
C ASP A 42 1.85 24.87 1.53
N ILE A 43 2.47 25.88 2.18
CA ILE A 43 3.79 25.75 2.82
C ILE A 43 3.82 24.69 3.93
N SER A 44 2.71 24.43 4.61
CA SER A 44 2.61 23.35 5.60
C SER A 44 2.50 21.95 4.97
N GLY A 45 2.43 21.86 3.63
CA GLY A 45 2.12 20.65 2.90
C GLY A 45 0.88 20.86 2.03
N PRO A 46 0.96 20.68 0.70
CA PRO A 46 -0.18 20.88 -0.18
C PRO A 46 -1.32 19.92 0.17
N SER A 47 -2.53 20.46 0.18
CA SER A 47 -3.73 19.66 0.46
C SER A 47 -4.04 18.66 -0.66
N GLY A 48 -4.75 17.59 -0.29
CA GLY A 48 -5.18 16.55 -1.22
C GLY A 48 -4.13 15.48 -1.51
N TYR A 49 -4.47 14.59 -2.43
CA TYR A 49 -3.70 13.40 -2.77
C TYR A 49 -3.04 13.56 -4.13
N PHE A 50 -1.72 13.40 -4.17
CA PHE A 50 -0.97 13.32 -5.41
C PHE A 50 -0.91 11.87 -5.82
N LYS A 51 -1.55 11.52 -6.94
CA LYS A 51 -1.61 10.13 -7.45
C LYS A 51 -1.07 10.02 -8.86
N SER A 52 -0.37 8.92 -9.17
CA SER A 52 0.04 8.56 -10.52
C SER A 52 -0.30 7.10 -10.80
N ALA A 53 -1.24 6.87 -11.72
CA ALA A 53 -1.62 5.53 -12.15
C ALA A 53 -0.45 4.83 -12.86
N ARG A 54 0.33 5.59 -13.65
CA ARG A 54 1.54 5.11 -14.33
C ARG A 54 2.63 4.68 -13.35
N ALA A 55 2.78 5.39 -12.23
CA ALA A 55 3.69 4.98 -11.18
C ALA A 55 3.08 3.92 -10.23
N GLN A 56 1.76 3.72 -10.25
CA GLN A 56 1.00 2.95 -9.25
C GLN A 56 1.34 3.42 -7.83
N PHE A 57 1.42 4.74 -7.66
CA PHE A 57 1.91 5.39 -6.46
C PHE A 57 1.04 6.59 -6.12
N ALA A 58 0.87 6.85 -4.82
CA ALA A 58 0.27 8.09 -4.36
C ALA A 58 0.93 8.57 -3.07
N PHE A 59 0.76 9.84 -2.76
CA PHE A 59 1.20 10.41 -1.49
C PHE A 59 0.37 11.64 -1.12
N HIS A 60 0.40 12.01 0.16
CA HIS A 60 -0.23 13.22 0.66
C HIS A 60 0.34 13.63 2.02
N TRP A 61 0.02 14.86 2.41
CA TRP A 61 0.24 15.35 3.76
C TRP A 61 -1.01 15.09 4.61
N LYS A 62 -0.78 14.88 5.90
CA LYS A 62 -1.84 14.76 6.90
C LYS A 62 -1.42 15.44 8.19
N ASN A 63 -2.32 16.20 8.78
CA ASN A 63 -2.16 16.68 10.15
C ASN A 63 -2.69 15.62 11.12
N VAL A 64 -1.84 15.19 12.06
CA VAL A 64 -2.13 14.19 13.07
C VAL A 64 -2.04 14.85 14.45
N LYS A 65 -3.07 14.66 15.27
CA LYS A 65 -3.07 15.14 16.66
C LYS A 65 -2.25 14.18 17.53
N THR A 66 -1.30 14.73 18.27
CA THR A 66 -0.47 14.04 19.25
C THR A 66 -0.68 14.67 20.63
N HIS A 67 -0.12 14.07 21.69
CA HIS A 67 -0.11 14.69 23.03
C HIS A 67 0.64 16.03 23.06
N GLN A 68 1.54 16.26 22.11
CA GLN A 68 2.38 17.46 22.00
C GLN A 68 1.80 18.50 21.03
N GLY A 69 0.61 18.25 20.47
CA GLY A 69 -0.04 19.13 19.49
C GLY A 69 -0.23 18.48 18.12
N ILE A 70 -0.48 19.29 17.10
CA ILE A 70 -0.70 18.82 15.73
C ILE A 70 0.64 18.68 15.01
N GLN A 71 0.94 17.48 14.54
CA GLN A 71 2.12 17.18 13.74
C GLN A 71 1.70 16.87 12.30
N THR A 72 2.32 17.52 11.32
CA THR A 72 2.16 17.13 9.92
C THR A 72 3.02 15.90 9.63
N VAL A 73 2.43 14.91 8.98
CA VAL A 73 3.10 13.72 8.44
C VAL A 73 2.93 13.66 6.93
N LEU A 74 3.89 13.06 6.26
CA LEU A 74 3.87 12.76 4.83
C LEU A 74 3.72 11.24 4.66
N ILE A 75 2.69 10.82 3.94
CA ILE A 75 2.35 9.42 3.74
C ILE A 75 2.57 9.05 2.29
N PHE A 76 3.37 8.01 2.06
CA PHE A 76 3.69 7.45 0.75
C PHE A 76 3.02 6.07 0.61
N GLY A 77 2.29 5.87 -0.49
CA GLY A 77 1.68 4.60 -0.84
C GLY A 77 2.25 4.05 -2.14
N ASP A 78 3.04 2.98 -2.04
CA ASP A 78 3.44 2.16 -3.17
C ASP A 78 2.43 1.02 -3.34
N PHE A 79 1.62 1.10 -4.39
CA PHE A 79 0.58 0.10 -4.63
C PHE A 79 1.05 -1.02 -5.58
N GLN A 80 2.18 -0.83 -6.26
CA GLN A 80 2.86 -1.86 -7.05
C GLN A 80 3.61 -2.85 -6.16
N LYS A 81 4.35 -2.31 -5.18
CA LYS A 81 4.97 -3.06 -4.08
C LYS A 81 4.18 -2.68 -2.82
N PRO A 82 3.13 -3.44 -2.46
CA PRO A 82 2.13 -3.04 -1.47
C PRO A 82 2.75 -2.65 -0.12
N GLN A 83 3.02 -1.36 0.06
CA GLN A 83 3.78 -0.81 1.18
C GLN A 83 3.35 0.64 1.40
N ILE A 84 3.18 0.99 2.68
CA ILE A 84 3.01 2.37 3.13
C ILE A 84 4.28 2.79 3.86
N GLN A 85 4.78 3.98 3.57
CA GLN A 85 5.86 4.62 4.33
C GLN A 85 5.37 5.95 4.86
N THR A 86 5.77 6.27 6.08
CA THR A 86 5.47 7.56 6.71
C THR A 86 6.75 8.34 6.93
N ALA A 87 6.64 9.65 6.86
CA ALA A 87 7.73 10.58 7.04
C ALA A 87 7.26 11.81 7.81
N ILE A 88 8.21 12.48 8.46
CA ILE A 88 8.01 13.78 9.09
C ILE A 88 8.68 14.83 8.20
N PRO A 89 7.91 15.77 7.61
CA PRO A 89 8.50 16.94 6.96
C PRO A 89 9.33 17.74 7.97
N THR A 90 10.56 18.06 7.61
CA THR A 90 11.47 18.89 8.42
C THR A 90 11.60 20.31 7.85
N GLY A 91 11.22 20.52 6.59
CA GLY A 91 11.15 21.84 5.99
C GLY A 91 10.47 21.84 4.64
N ASN A 92 9.70 22.88 4.35
CA ASN A 92 9.06 23.08 3.06
C ASN A 92 9.38 24.48 2.52
N LYS A 93 9.46 24.61 1.19
CA LYS A 93 9.67 25.89 0.51
C LYS A 93 8.83 25.95 -0.77
N ILE A 94 8.40 27.14 -1.16
CA ILE A 94 7.72 27.38 -2.44
C ILE A 94 8.61 28.32 -3.25
N SER A 95 8.83 28.01 -4.54
CA SER A 95 9.60 28.88 -5.43
C SER A 95 8.96 30.27 -5.56
N ALA A 96 9.74 31.29 -5.90
CA ALA A 96 9.25 32.67 -6.05
C ALA A 96 8.05 32.77 -7.03
N ASN A 97 8.12 32.05 -8.15
CA ASN A 97 7.02 31.97 -9.14
C ASN A 97 5.87 31.03 -8.75
N LYS A 98 5.94 30.42 -7.55
CA LYS A 98 4.94 29.50 -7.00
C LYS A 98 4.64 28.26 -7.87
N LYS A 99 5.53 27.90 -8.80
CA LYS A 99 5.40 26.71 -9.65
C LYS A 99 6.02 25.46 -9.06
N THR A 100 6.93 25.60 -8.10
CA THR A 100 7.63 24.46 -7.47
C THR A 100 7.43 24.49 -5.96
N PHE A 101 6.98 23.37 -5.42
CA PHE A 101 6.97 23.10 -3.99
C PHE A 101 8.12 22.14 -3.67
N TYR A 102 8.92 22.48 -2.67
CA TYR A 102 10.03 21.68 -2.17
C TYR A 102 9.68 21.17 -0.78
N SER A 103 10.02 19.91 -0.50
CA SER A 103 9.84 19.32 0.82
C SER A 103 11.07 18.51 1.19
N THR A 104 11.58 18.76 2.38
CA THR A 104 12.59 17.97 3.08
C THR A 104 11.89 17.22 4.21
N TYR A 105 12.26 15.96 4.42
CA TYR A 105 11.63 15.08 5.38
C TYR A 105 12.59 14.00 5.89
N ARG A 106 12.22 13.37 6.99
CA ARG A 106 12.88 12.18 7.55
C ARG A 106 11.90 11.02 7.59
N LEU A 107 12.33 9.84 7.16
CA LEU A 107 11.49 8.63 7.16
C LEU A 107 11.31 8.07 8.56
N ILE A 108 10.16 7.46 8.81
CA ILE A 108 9.90 6.65 9.99
C ILE A 108 10.15 5.19 9.60
N ASN A 109 10.97 4.47 10.38
CA ASN A 109 11.23 3.06 10.13
C ASN A 109 10.10 2.16 10.65
N SER A 110 10.21 0.84 10.40
CA SER A 110 9.22 -0.15 10.84
C SER A 110 8.98 -0.21 12.36
N ASN A 111 9.95 0.27 13.15
CA ASN A 111 9.89 0.29 14.60
C ASN A 111 9.33 1.62 15.14
N GLY A 112 8.82 2.49 14.25
CA GLY A 112 8.29 3.81 14.61
C GLY A 112 9.37 4.85 14.93
N LYS A 113 10.66 4.56 14.70
CA LYS A 113 11.76 5.50 14.97
C LYS A 113 12.06 6.35 13.74
N LEU A 114 12.29 7.65 13.98
CA LEU A 114 12.69 8.59 12.95
C LEU A 114 14.13 8.32 12.50
N GLN A 115 14.34 8.07 11.21
CA GLN A 115 15.67 7.85 10.64
C GLN A 115 16.48 9.15 10.67
N PRO A 116 17.81 9.10 10.87
CA PRO A 116 18.65 10.29 10.99
C PRO A 116 18.80 11.05 9.67
N THR A 117 18.74 10.35 8.54
CA THR A 117 19.00 10.92 7.21
C THR A 117 17.81 11.72 6.70
N GLU A 118 18.06 12.97 6.33
CA GLU A 118 17.09 13.78 5.59
C GLU A 118 17.04 13.38 4.11
N THR A 119 15.84 13.45 3.55
CA THR A 119 15.58 13.28 2.13
C THR A 119 14.73 14.44 1.64
N SER A 120 14.89 14.84 0.39
CA SER A 120 14.10 15.91 -0.20
C SER A 120 13.49 15.50 -1.53
N PHE A 121 12.42 16.18 -1.91
CA PHE A 121 11.82 16.12 -3.24
C PHE A 121 11.20 17.45 -3.62
N LYS A 122 10.86 17.58 -4.91
CA LYS A 122 10.10 18.70 -5.43
C LYS A 122 8.86 18.23 -6.18
N ILE A 123 7.83 19.06 -6.15
CA ILE A 123 6.63 18.96 -6.95
C ILE A 123 6.61 20.17 -7.89
N ILE A 124 6.71 19.94 -9.19
CA ILE A 124 6.62 21.00 -10.20
C ILE A 124 5.20 21.00 -10.76
N GLN A 125 4.49 22.11 -10.68
CA GLN A 125 3.17 22.24 -11.27
C GLN A 125 3.27 22.43 -12.78
N LEU A 126 2.78 21.44 -13.53
CA LEU A 126 2.76 21.44 -15.00
C LEU A 126 1.49 22.10 -15.56
N GLY A 127 0.40 22.09 -14.78
CA GLY A 127 -0.89 22.63 -15.22
C GLY A 127 -1.99 22.39 -14.18
N LYS A 128 -3.25 22.49 -14.60
CA LYS A 128 -4.41 22.25 -13.73
C LYS A 128 -4.35 20.83 -13.16
N ASN A 129 -4.20 20.73 -11.84
CA ASN A 129 -4.08 19.48 -11.10
C ASN A 129 -2.98 18.51 -11.60
N ARG A 130 -2.06 18.95 -12.46
CA ARG A 130 -1.00 18.12 -13.05
C ARG A 130 0.34 18.55 -12.51
N TYR A 131 1.10 17.58 -12.01
CA TYR A 131 2.36 17.83 -11.33
C TYR A 131 3.42 16.84 -11.77
N GLN A 132 4.68 17.26 -11.80
CA GLN A 132 5.82 16.38 -11.95
C GLN A 132 6.41 16.09 -10.58
N VAL A 133 6.63 14.81 -10.28
CA VAL A 133 7.28 14.36 -9.06
C VAL A 133 8.24 13.22 -9.40
N HIS A 134 9.41 13.24 -8.78
CA HIS A 134 10.39 12.17 -8.93
C HIS A 134 10.19 11.13 -7.84
N ILE A 135 10.29 9.86 -8.22
CA ILE A 135 10.18 8.72 -7.32
C ILE A 135 11.43 7.86 -7.42
N ALA A 136 11.97 7.47 -6.27
CA ALA A 136 13.07 6.53 -6.15
C ALA A 136 12.68 5.36 -5.25
N THR A 137 13.36 4.23 -5.44
CA THR A 137 13.33 3.10 -4.51
C THR A 137 14.28 3.39 -3.35
N THR A 138 13.86 3.11 -2.12
CA THR A 138 14.66 3.22 -0.90
C THR A 138 14.30 2.06 0.02
N GLY A 139 15.26 1.18 0.30
CA GLY A 139 14.99 -0.08 0.98
C GLY A 139 13.94 -0.91 0.24
N THR A 140 12.86 -1.29 0.93
CA THR A 140 11.83 -2.19 0.39
C THR A 140 10.74 -1.51 -0.45
N GLY A 141 10.67 -0.18 -0.49
CA GLY A 141 9.61 0.51 -1.23
C GLY A 141 10.04 1.82 -1.85
N ARG A 142 9.09 2.49 -2.50
CA ARG A 142 9.33 3.75 -3.21
C ARG A 142 8.88 4.95 -2.39
N ILE A 143 9.55 6.08 -2.59
CA ILE A 143 9.26 7.38 -1.96
C ILE A 143 9.42 8.51 -2.98
N ALA A 144 8.81 9.67 -2.73
CA ALA A 144 9.09 10.85 -3.51
C ALA A 144 10.48 11.40 -3.12
N LYS A 145 11.39 11.52 -4.09
CA LYS A 145 12.79 11.93 -3.86
C LYS A 145 13.30 12.73 -5.05
N SER A 146 14.15 13.74 -4.85
CA SER A 146 14.69 14.60 -5.91
C SER A 146 15.45 13.82 -6.99
N GLY A 147 16.08 12.70 -6.62
CA GLY A 147 16.61 11.70 -7.54
C GLY A 147 15.60 10.60 -7.85
N GLY A 148 15.74 9.95 -9.00
CA GLY A 148 14.87 8.86 -9.42
C GLY A 148 14.08 9.19 -10.69
N LYS A 149 13.07 8.36 -10.97
CA LYS A 149 12.28 8.47 -12.20
C LYS A 149 11.18 9.50 -12.06
N SER A 150 11.06 10.37 -13.05
CA SER A 150 10.01 11.38 -13.12
C SER A 150 8.68 10.77 -13.56
N TYR A 151 7.60 11.18 -12.91
CA TYR A 151 6.23 10.84 -13.30
C TYR A 151 5.32 12.06 -13.21
N THR A 152 4.28 12.03 -14.04
CA THR A 152 3.15 12.95 -13.90
C THR A 152 2.16 12.43 -12.86
N PHE A 153 1.82 13.30 -11.92
CA PHE A 153 0.86 13.14 -10.86
C PHE A 153 -0.37 14.00 -11.11
N THR A 154 -1.52 13.50 -10.68
CA THR A 154 -2.75 14.26 -10.56
C THR A 154 -3.05 14.53 -9.10
N ARG A 155 -3.39 15.77 -8.73
CA ARG A 155 -3.89 16.09 -7.39
C ARG A 155 -5.41 15.90 -7.32
N THR A 156 -5.89 15.16 -6.33
CA THR A 156 -7.33 14.92 -6.10
C THR A 156 -7.71 15.18 -4.66
N LYS A 157 -8.97 15.57 -4.42
CA LYS A 157 -9.52 15.72 -3.06
C LYS A 157 -9.83 14.36 -2.42
N THR A 158 -10.30 13.41 -3.21
CA THR A 158 -10.63 12.06 -2.75
C THR A 158 -9.40 11.17 -2.74
N SER A 159 -9.29 10.34 -1.71
CA SER A 159 -8.20 9.37 -1.59
C SER A 159 -8.23 8.33 -2.71
N PRO A 160 -7.08 8.06 -3.37
CA PRO A 160 -6.97 6.98 -4.34
C PRO A 160 -6.80 5.59 -3.71
N ALA A 161 -6.64 5.48 -2.38
CA ALA A 161 -6.17 4.26 -1.74
C ALA A 161 -7.02 3.03 -2.07
N LYS A 162 -8.36 3.15 -2.00
CA LYS A 162 -9.27 2.05 -2.31
C LYS A 162 -9.11 1.59 -3.76
N THR A 163 -9.09 2.53 -4.70
CA THR A 163 -8.94 2.22 -6.13
C THR A 163 -7.57 1.60 -6.41
N TYR A 164 -6.49 2.18 -5.89
CA TYR A 164 -5.13 1.74 -6.19
C TYR A 164 -4.78 0.43 -5.50
N ALA A 165 -5.20 0.21 -4.26
CA ALA A 165 -4.99 -1.05 -3.57
C ALA A 165 -5.69 -2.19 -4.31
N ASN A 166 -6.95 -2.00 -4.73
CA ASN A 166 -7.68 -3.03 -5.48
C ASN A 166 -7.10 -3.27 -6.88
N ALA A 167 -6.72 -2.20 -7.60
CA ALA A 167 -6.22 -2.30 -8.97
C ALA A 167 -4.78 -2.87 -9.05
N TYR A 168 -3.91 -2.46 -8.13
CA TYR A 168 -2.46 -2.72 -8.25
C TYR A 168 -1.93 -3.67 -7.17
N SER A 169 -2.44 -3.59 -5.94
CA SER A 169 -1.91 -4.39 -4.83
C SER A 169 -2.57 -5.76 -4.69
N LYS A 170 -3.86 -5.89 -5.00
CA LYS A 170 -4.64 -7.12 -4.75
C LYS A 170 -4.01 -8.34 -5.41
N ARG A 171 -3.68 -8.24 -6.71
CA ARG A 171 -3.07 -9.36 -7.45
C ARG A 171 -1.70 -9.74 -6.89
N VAL A 172 -0.87 -8.74 -6.59
CA VAL A 172 0.49 -8.93 -6.07
C VAL A 172 0.46 -9.61 -4.70
N LEU A 173 -0.42 -9.16 -3.81
CA LEU A 173 -0.60 -9.76 -2.49
C LEU A 173 -1.12 -11.20 -2.59
N ASN A 174 -2.13 -11.44 -3.43
CA ASN A 174 -2.69 -12.78 -3.58
C ASN A 174 -1.63 -13.76 -4.09
N GLN A 175 -0.88 -13.39 -5.12
CA GLN A 175 0.23 -14.19 -5.63
C GLN A 175 1.31 -14.45 -4.57
N ARG A 176 1.67 -13.42 -3.79
CA ARG A 176 2.65 -13.56 -2.69
C ARG A 176 2.18 -14.54 -1.64
N TYR A 177 0.94 -14.44 -1.16
CA TYR A 177 0.39 -15.32 -0.14
C TYR A 177 0.23 -16.76 -0.65
N THR A 178 -0.26 -16.94 -1.87
CA THR A 178 -0.33 -18.28 -2.49
C THR A 178 1.06 -18.92 -2.57
N LYS A 179 2.07 -18.17 -3.05
CA LYS A 179 3.46 -18.67 -3.13
C LYS A 179 4.00 -19.04 -1.75
N GLN A 180 3.77 -18.21 -0.73
CA GLN A 180 4.23 -18.47 0.63
C GLN A 180 3.57 -19.70 1.25
N LEU A 181 2.26 -19.87 1.05
CA LEU A 181 1.53 -21.04 1.55
C LEU A 181 2.02 -22.32 0.86
N ASN A 182 2.17 -22.32 -0.46
CA ASN A 182 2.68 -23.48 -1.20
C ASN A 182 4.13 -23.81 -0.81
N ALA A 183 4.99 -22.81 -0.60
CA ALA A 183 6.36 -23.05 -0.13
C ALA A 183 6.39 -23.69 1.27
N ASN A 184 5.48 -23.28 2.17
CA ASN A 184 5.37 -23.88 3.50
C ASN A 184 4.85 -25.32 3.42
N LEU A 185 3.86 -25.60 2.58
CA LEU A 185 3.33 -26.95 2.35
C LEU A 185 4.39 -27.87 1.76
N GLU A 186 5.15 -27.39 0.77
CA GLU A 186 6.25 -28.14 0.17
C GLU A 186 7.32 -28.50 1.21
N LYS A 187 7.69 -27.54 2.07
CA LYS A 187 8.65 -27.79 3.16
C LYS A 187 8.14 -28.88 4.13
N GLN A 188 6.85 -28.89 4.44
CA GLN A 188 6.23 -29.92 5.29
C GLN A 188 6.19 -31.28 4.58
N TYR A 189 5.83 -31.29 3.30
CA TYR A 189 5.78 -32.50 2.48
C TYR A 189 7.15 -33.18 2.40
N GLN A 190 8.21 -32.42 2.08
CA GLN A 190 9.58 -32.96 2.02
C GLN A 190 10.06 -33.49 3.38
N ALA A 191 9.74 -32.80 4.48
CA ALA A 191 10.09 -33.27 5.82
C ALA A 191 9.40 -34.59 6.20
N ALA A 192 8.15 -34.79 5.78
CA ALA A 192 7.42 -36.03 6.01
C ALA A 192 7.92 -37.18 5.11
N LYS A 193 8.25 -36.92 3.84
CA LYS A 193 8.90 -37.91 2.98
C LYS A 193 10.23 -38.40 3.56
N GLN A 194 11.03 -37.50 4.12
CA GLN A 194 12.30 -37.86 4.77
C GLN A 194 12.11 -38.76 6.00
N LYS A 195 10.93 -38.74 6.63
CA LYS A 195 10.55 -39.63 7.73
C LYS A 195 9.96 -40.96 7.25
N GLY A 196 9.88 -41.19 5.94
CA GLY A 196 9.27 -42.37 5.35
C GLY A 196 7.74 -42.36 5.35
N GLU A 197 7.11 -41.21 5.61
CA GLU A 197 5.65 -41.10 5.60
C GLU A 197 5.12 -41.16 4.15
N ASN A 198 4.11 -42.00 3.91
CA ASN A 198 3.43 -42.09 2.62
C ASN A 198 2.28 -41.06 2.55
N ILE A 199 2.64 -39.81 2.28
CA ILE A 199 1.69 -38.71 2.16
C ILE A 199 1.53 -38.26 0.70
N LYS A 200 0.32 -37.82 0.34
CA LYS A 200 0.02 -37.29 -0.99
C LYS A 200 0.67 -35.91 -1.18
N ASP A 201 1.15 -35.65 -2.39
CA ASP A 201 1.72 -34.35 -2.76
C ASP A 201 0.66 -33.23 -2.68
N PRO A 202 0.83 -32.23 -1.78
CA PRO A 202 -0.13 -31.14 -1.60
C PRO A 202 -0.28 -30.24 -2.83
N ALA A 203 0.67 -30.23 -3.77
CA ALA A 203 0.58 -29.48 -5.02
C ALA A 203 -0.44 -30.09 -5.99
N THR A 204 -0.65 -31.41 -5.91
CA THR A 204 -1.59 -32.15 -6.79
C THR A 204 -2.97 -32.36 -6.16
N ASP A 205 -3.12 -32.04 -4.87
CA ASP A 205 -4.37 -32.23 -4.17
C ASP A 205 -5.34 -31.04 -4.38
N PRO A 206 -6.49 -31.23 -5.04
CA PRO A 206 -7.39 -30.15 -5.39
C PRO A 206 -8.02 -29.46 -4.17
N ASP A 207 -8.27 -30.19 -3.08
CA ASP A 207 -8.87 -29.65 -1.86
C ASP A 207 -7.87 -28.78 -1.10
N ILE A 208 -6.61 -29.24 -1.01
CA ILE A 208 -5.51 -28.45 -0.45
C ILE A 208 -5.32 -27.17 -1.27
N GLN A 209 -5.28 -27.27 -2.62
CA GLN A 209 -5.11 -26.10 -3.47
C GLN A 209 -6.30 -25.12 -3.40
N ALA A 210 -7.54 -25.62 -3.24
CA ALA A 210 -8.70 -24.78 -2.97
C ALA A 210 -8.55 -24.03 -1.63
N LYS A 211 -8.08 -24.72 -0.58
CA LYS A 211 -7.82 -24.09 0.74
C LYS A 211 -6.71 -23.04 0.67
N VAL A 212 -5.64 -23.29 -0.07
CA VAL A 212 -4.57 -22.31 -0.33
C VAL A 212 -5.14 -21.05 -0.99
N LYS A 213 -5.94 -21.20 -2.05
CA LYS A 213 -6.57 -20.08 -2.76
C LYS A 213 -7.47 -19.25 -1.84
N SER A 214 -8.34 -19.91 -1.07
CA SER A 214 -9.25 -19.25 -0.12
C SER A 214 -8.50 -18.51 1.00
N THR A 215 -7.47 -19.14 1.56
CA THR A 215 -6.64 -18.54 2.63
C THR A 215 -5.85 -17.34 2.10
N ALA A 216 -5.25 -17.45 0.91
CA ALA A 216 -4.55 -16.34 0.26
C ALA A 216 -5.49 -15.16 -0.06
N ALA A 217 -6.70 -15.44 -0.53
CA ALA A 217 -7.70 -14.41 -0.81
C ALA A 217 -8.14 -13.67 0.47
N THR A 218 -8.35 -14.40 1.57
CA THR A 218 -8.70 -13.84 2.88
C THR A 218 -7.58 -12.95 3.43
N ALA A 219 -6.34 -13.44 3.40
CA ALA A 219 -5.17 -12.66 3.81
C ALA A 219 -4.99 -11.40 2.94
N THR A 220 -5.21 -11.53 1.62
CA THR A 220 -5.19 -10.41 0.68
C THR A 220 -6.23 -9.36 1.05
N ALA A 221 -7.49 -9.76 1.29
CA ALA A 221 -8.55 -8.82 1.65
C ALA A 221 -8.23 -8.05 2.95
N ARG A 222 -7.65 -8.73 3.95
CA ARG A 222 -7.21 -8.09 5.20
C ARG A 222 -6.08 -7.07 4.94
N SER A 223 -5.07 -7.46 4.18
CA SER A 223 -3.95 -6.58 3.83
C SER A 223 -4.39 -5.37 3.00
N ILE A 224 -5.34 -5.54 2.08
CA ILE A 224 -5.93 -4.41 1.33
C ILE A 224 -6.64 -3.43 2.27
N LYS A 225 -7.43 -3.91 3.24
CA LYS A 225 -8.06 -3.04 4.24
C LYS A 225 -7.01 -2.28 5.05
N ASN A 226 -5.94 -2.95 5.48
CA ASN A 226 -4.86 -2.33 6.24
C ASN A 226 -4.09 -1.27 5.42
N ILE A 227 -3.77 -1.54 4.17
CA ILE A 227 -3.13 -0.58 3.26
C ILE A 227 -4.01 0.66 3.08
N ILE A 228 -5.32 0.47 2.85
CA ILE A 228 -6.26 1.58 2.70
C ILE A 228 -6.31 2.42 3.99
N LYS A 229 -6.41 1.77 5.15
CA LYS A 229 -6.42 2.45 6.45
C LYS A 229 -5.12 3.21 6.72
N ALA A 230 -3.98 2.57 6.50
CA ALA A 230 -2.66 3.16 6.76
C ALA A 230 -2.34 4.31 5.80
N PHE A 231 -2.78 4.23 4.53
CA PHE A 231 -2.64 5.35 3.61
C PHE A 231 -3.54 6.52 4.00
N ASN A 232 -4.77 6.27 4.44
CA ASN A 232 -5.73 7.33 4.78
C ASN A 232 -5.59 7.90 6.20
N TYR A 233 -4.56 7.47 6.93
CA TYR A 233 -4.33 7.88 8.32
C TYR A 233 -4.32 9.41 8.44
#